data_AF-A0A067E8E8-F1
#
_entry.id   AF-A0A067E8E8-F1
#
_cell.length_a   1.000
_cell.length_b   1.000
_cell.length_c   1.000
_cell.angle_alpha   90.00
_cell.angle_beta   90.00
_cell.angle_gamma   90.00
#
_symmetry.space_group_name_H-M   'P 1'
#
loop_
_entity.id
_entity.type
_entity.pdbx_description
1 polymer ?
#
loop_
_entity_poly.entity_id
_entity_poly.type
_entity_poly.pdbx_seq_one_letter_code
_entity_poly.pdbx_strand_id
1 'polypeptide(L)'
;MEYIEHALETLFHLRECCYEPVRWLEEQYRKYVLSRRFLTSPAVALDDGLIYVNKVLVTPSKVYFSGPEISLSNRVVRSYPDEIDNFLRLSFVDEDLDKLYSTVLSPLISSTNEERHTTIYERVLSTLRNGIVIGDKKFETLAFSNSQVKDNSMWMFASRPELTAADIRESMGDFRDIKNVAKYAARLGQSFGSSREALHVDSSDIEIIPDVEVEDDGITYCFSDGIGKISAELAEIVAKNCGFTIYTPSAFQIRYGGYKGVVAVDPTSSTKLSLRKSMLKYKSESTSLDILANSKYQPCFLNRQLITLLSTLGIRDHVFEKKQREGVAQLDAILTDPLKAHEALELMSSGENTNVLKELLMCGYKPDVEPFLLMMLQTFRASNLLELRTRTRIFIQNGRAMMGCLDETGTLESGQVFVQCSASRRREFLDNSCNNRSGELGVVEGKVVVAKNPCLHPGDMRVLRAVDVPSLHHMVDCVVFPAKGKRPHTNECSGSDLDGDVYFVCWDHELIPPLQFPPMDYTPAPEKVLARDMTIE
;
A
#
# COMPACT_ATOMS: atom_id res chain seq x y z
N MET A 1 39.34 -5.40 13.75
CA MET A 1 37.88 -5.22 13.75
C MET A 1 37.26 -5.97 12.58
N GLU A 2 37.71 -5.74 11.34
CA GLU A 2 37.19 -6.45 10.15
C GLU A 2 37.13 -7.99 10.27
N TYR A 3 38.16 -8.65 10.81
CA TYR A 3 38.15 -10.12 10.97
C TYR A 3 37.13 -10.63 12.00
N ILE A 4 36.84 -9.84 13.04
CA ILE A 4 35.86 -10.25 14.07
C ILE A 4 34.44 -9.96 13.58
N GLU A 5 34.24 -8.85 12.86
CA GLU A 5 32.97 -8.51 12.21
C GLU A 5 32.59 -9.59 11.19
N HIS A 6 33.51 -10.00 10.33
CA HIS A 6 33.25 -11.05 9.36
C HIS A 6 32.99 -12.44 10.01
N ALA A 7 33.66 -12.73 11.12
CA ALA A 7 33.38 -13.94 11.89
C ALA A 7 31.97 -13.89 12.49
N LEU A 8 31.54 -12.72 12.99
CA LEU A 8 30.18 -12.51 13.49
C LEU A 8 29.13 -12.60 12.37
N GLU A 9 29.38 -12.03 11.19
CA GLU A 9 28.53 -12.19 10.00
C GLU A 9 28.41 -13.66 9.60
N THR A 10 29.53 -14.40 9.59
CA THR A 10 29.53 -15.81 9.23
C THR A 10 28.75 -16.63 10.27
N LEU A 11 28.89 -16.29 11.56
CA LEU A 11 28.11 -16.91 12.64
C LEU A 11 26.60 -16.65 12.44
N PHE A 12 26.24 -15.43 12.05
CA PHE A 12 24.86 -15.04 11.78
C PHE A 12 24.25 -15.83 10.61
N HIS A 13 25.02 -16.11 9.56
CA HIS A 13 24.58 -16.88 8.40
C HIS A 13 24.66 -18.40 8.56
N LEU A 14 25.02 -18.92 9.75
CA LEU A 14 24.99 -20.36 10.01
C LEU A 14 23.56 -20.90 9.92
N ARG A 15 23.37 -21.92 9.08
CA ARG A 15 22.09 -22.64 8.96
C ARG A 15 21.79 -23.53 10.17
N GLU A 16 22.80 -23.85 10.96
CA GLU A 16 22.70 -24.71 12.15
C GLU A 16 22.90 -23.91 13.43
N CYS A 17 22.21 -24.30 14.50
CA CYS A 17 22.35 -23.66 15.80
C CYS A 17 23.77 -23.86 16.36
N CYS A 18 24.48 -22.77 16.64
CA CYS A 18 25.80 -22.83 17.26
C CYS A 18 25.68 -22.91 18.78
N TYR A 19 25.87 -24.10 19.35
CA TYR A 19 25.79 -24.32 20.80
C TYR A 19 26.99 -23.76 21.59
N GLU A 20 28.14 -23.56 20.94
CA GLU A 20 29.36 -22.98 21.54
C GLU A 20 29.84 -21.74 20.76
N PRO A 21 29.06 -20.63 20.73
CA PRO A 21 29.31 -19.49 19.83
C PRO A 21 30.63 -18.78 20.12
N VAL A 22 31.04 -18.70 21.39
CA VAL A 22 32.32 -18.07 21.78
C VAL A 22 33.50 -18.84 21.22
N ARG A 23 33.53 -20.17 21.41
CA ARG A 23 34.59 -21.03 20.91
C ARG A 23 34.64 -21.02 19.38
N TRP A 24 33.47 -21.10 18.74
CA TRP A 24 33.37 -21.02 17.29
C TRP A 24 33.95 -19.70 16.78
N LEU A 25 33.59 -18.57 17.41
CA LEU A 25 34.05 -17.24 17.01
C LEU A 25 35.57 -17.10 17.18
N GLU A 26 36.13 -17.58 18.30
CA GLU A 26 37.58 -17.59 18.53
C GLU A 26 38.33 -18.42 17.47
N GLU A 27 37.80 -19.59 17.12
CA GLU A 27 38.39 -20.47 16.10
C GLU A 27 38.33 -19.85 14.70
N GLN A 28 37.20 -19.25 14.33
CA GLN A 28 37.05 -18.59 13.02
C GLN A 28 37.89 -17.31 12.93
N TYR A 29 37.90 -16.49 13.98
CA TYR A 29 38.77 -15.33 14.06
C TYR A 29 40.24 -15.72 13.87
N ARG A 30 40.72 -16.76 14.56
CA ARG A 30 42.09 -17.28 14.38
C ARG A 30 42.34 -17.73 12.93
N LYS A 31 41.39 -18.43 12.31
CA LYS A 31 41.51 -18.86 10.90
C LYS A 31 41.64 -17.66 9.96
N TYR A 32 40.82 -16.63 10.11
CA TYR A 32 40.87 -15.45 9.25
C TYR A 32 42.19 -14.70 9.40
N VAL A 33 42.63 -14.46 10.65
CA VAL A 33 43.93 -13.82 10.94
C VAL A 33 45.09 -14.59 10.32
N LEU A 34 45.09 -15.92 10.38
CA LEU A 34 46.13 -16.76 9.80
C LEU A 34 46.10 -16.80 8.26
N SER A 35 44.92 -16.71 7.65
CA SER A 35 44.75 -16.88 6.19
C SER A 35 45.06 -15.63 5.35
N ARG A 36 45.13 -14.44 5.95
CA ARG A 36 45.36 -13.13 5.28
C ARG A 36 44.50 -12.89 4.02
N ARG A 37 43.37 -13.58 3.87
CA ARG A 37 42.47 -13.38 2.73
C ARG A 37 41.67 -12.09 2.95
N PHE A 38 41.58 -11.27 1.90
CA PHE A 38 40.58 -10.20 1.85
C PHE A 38 39.20 -10.85 1.79
N LEU A 39 38.36 -10.54 2.77
CA LEU A 39 37.05 -11.15 2.96
C LEU A 39 36.03 -10.27 2.25
N THR A 40 35.35 -10.83 1.25
CA THR A 40 34.14 -10.23 0.68
C THR A 40 33.01 -10.43 1.68
N SER A 41 32.43 -9.33 2.19
CA SER A 41 31.21 -9.41 3.00
C SER A 41 30.11 -10.13 2.19
N PRO A 42 29.34 -11.04 2.81
CA PRO A 42 28.19 -11.68 2.18
C PRO A 42 27.00 -10.72 1.99
N ALA A 43 27.10 -9.46 2.42
CA ALA A 43 26.09 -8.44 2.19
C ALA A 43 25.82 -8.27 0.68
N VAL A 44 24.59 -8.55 0.29
CA VAL A 44 24.14 -8.44 -1.11
C VAL A 44 24.03 -6.95 -1.43
N ALA A 45 24.57 -6.53 -2.57
CA ALA A 45 24.32 -5.19 -3.09
C ALA A 45 22.82 -5.01 -3.25
N LEU A 46 22.24 -4.06 -2.52
CA LEU A 46 20.81 -3.83 -2.53
C LEU A 46 20.40 -3.02 -3.77
N ASP A 47 19.25 -3.36 -4.34
CA ASP A 47 18.61 -2.54 -5.37
C ASP A 47 18.20 -1.17 -4.82
N ASP A 48 18.08 -0.18 -5.72
CA ASP A 48 17.72 1.18 -5.37
C ASP A 48 16.44 1.27 -4.52
N GLY A 49 16.57 1.92 -3.37
CA GLY A 49 15.47 2.15 -2.42
C GLY A 49 15.30 1.06 -1.35
N LEU A 50 16.12 0.01 -1.35
CA LEU A 50 16.17 -0.98 -0.28
C LEU A 50 17.24 -0.62 0.76
N ILE A 51 16.97 -0.93 2.03
CA ILE A 51 17.88 -0.71 3.15
C ILE A 51 17.91 -1.93 4.07
N TYR A 52 19.06 -2.12 4.73
CA TYR A 52 19.22 -3.05 5.83
C TYR A 52 18.70 -2.40 7.12
N VAL A 53 17.79 -3.08 7.82
CA VAL A 53 17.16 -2.56 9.04
C VAL A 53 17.25 -3.59 10.16
N ASN A 54 17.82 -3.19 11.29
CA ASN A 54 17.83 -4.00 12.50
C ASN A 54 16.44 -4.02 13.15
N LYS A 55 16.04 -5.19 13.66
CA LYS A 55 14.70 -5.40 14.22
C LYS A 55 14.78 -6.03 15.61
N VAL A 56 14.00 -5.49 16.53
CA VAL A 56 13.80 -6.04 17.87
C VAL A 56 12.35 -6.48 18.04
N LEU A 57 12.16 -7.70 18.52
CA LEU A 57 10.87 -8.26 18.88
C LEU A 57 10.75 -8.30 20.40
N VAL A 58 9.74 -7.64 20.95
CA VAL A 58 9.44 -7.69 22.38
C VAL A 58 8.22 -8.57 22.58
N THR A 59 8.45 -9.68 23.27
CA THR A 59 7.40 -10.61 23.73
C THR A 59 7.05 -10.31 25.18
N PRO A 60 5.94 -10.85 25.72
CA PRO A 60 5.61 -10.76 27.14
C PRO A 60 6.76 -11.16 28.08
N SER A 61 7.57 -12.17 27.71
CA SER A 61 8.61 -12.72 28.58
C SER A 61 10.04 -12.35 28.16
N LYS A 62 10.31 -12.16 26.86
CA LYS A 62 11.66 -12.03 26.28
C LYS A 62 11.80 -10.90 25.28
N VAL A 63 13.03 -10.60 24.91
CA VAL A 63 13.40 -9.68 23.83
C VAL A 63 14.28 -10.46 22.86
N TYR A 64 13.93 -10.44 21.58
CA TYR A 64 14.70 -11.07 20.50
C TYR A 64 15.29 -9.98 19.61
N PHE A 65 16.58 -10.11 19.33
CA PHE A 65 17.33 -9.23 18.43
C PHE A 65 17.50 -9.96 17.09
N SER A 66 17.12 -9.30 16.00
CA SER A 66 17.05 -9.89 14.66
C SER A 66 17.46 -8.88 13.59
N GLY A 67 17.81 -9.40 12.42
CA GLY A 67 18.29 -8.60 11.29
C GLY A 67 19.82 -8.48 11.22
N PRO A 68 20.33 -7.64 10.31
CA PRO A 68 19.55 -6.71 9.49
C PRO A 68 18.67 -7.39 8.43
N GLU A 69 17.40 -7.00 8.34
CA GLU A 69 16.46 -7.44 7.30
C GLU A 69 16.42 -6.43 6.15
N ILE A 70 16.24 -6.90 4.92
CA ILE A 70 16.03 -6.03 3.77
C ILE A 70 14.60 -5.49 3.83
N SER A 71 14.46 -4.17 3.79
CA SER A 71 13.17 -3.47 3.74
C SER A 71 13.21 -2.35 2.72
N LEU A 72 12.06 -2.02 2.13
CA LEU A 72 11.92 -0.78 1.37
C LEU A 72 12.11 0.41 2.31
N SER A 73 12.93 1.36 1.86
CA SER A 73 13.25 2.57 2.59
C SER A 73 12.04 3.50 2.71
N ASN A 74 12.18 4.51 3.56
CA ASN A 74 11.21 5.59 3.74
C ASN A 74 11.95 6.94 3.73
N ARG A 75 11.19 8.03 3.62
CA ARG A 75 11.75 9.38 3.50
C ARG A 75 12.74 9.71 4.61
N VAL A 76 12.38 9.39 5.85
CA VAL A 76 13.19 9.76 7.04
C VAL A 76 14.53 9.04 6.99
N VAL A 77 14.53 7.71 6.80
CA VAL A 77 15.79 6.96 6.77
C VAL A 77 16.67 7.38 5.58
N ARG A 78 16.08 7.73 4.42
CA ARG A 78 16.83 8.28 3.28
C ARG A 78 17.50 9.62 3.58
N SER A 79 16.88 10.47 4.39
CA SER A 79 17.45 11.77 4.76
C SER A 79 18.64 11.67 5.73
N TYR A 80 18.87 10.50 6.33
CA TYR A 80 19.94 10.26 7.31
C TYR A 80 20.71 8.95 6.99
N PRO A 81 21.40 8.87 5.83
CA PRO A 81 22.08 7.65 5.41
C PRO A 81 23.23 7.25 6.35
N ASP A 82 23.92 8.22 6.93
CA ASP A 82 25.03 7.99 7.89
C ASP A 82 24.53 7.57 9.28
N GLU A 83 23.21 7.54 9.50
CA GLU A 83 22.57 7.23 10.77
C GLU A 83 21.81 5.90 10.75
N ILE A 84 21.88 5.11 9.66
CA ILE A 84 21.12 3.87 9.49
C ILE A 84 21.28 2.92 10.69
N ASP A 85 22.51 2.82 11.23
CA ASP A 85 22.81 1.98 12.41
C ASP A 85 22.22 2.50 13.73
N ASN A 86 21.68 3.72 13.72
CA ASN A 86 20.98 4.33 14.85
C ASN A 86 19.45 4.23 14.70
N PHE A 87 18.94 3.73 13.56
CA PHE A 87 17.53 3.37 13.42
C PHE A 87 17.29 1.91 13.81
N LEU A 88 16.16 1.67 14.48
CA LEU A 88 15.75 0.34 14.90
C LEU A 88 14.25 0.16 14.68
N ARG A 89 13.85 -1.00 14.14
CA ARG A 89 12.44 -1.39 14.05
C ARG A 89 12.04 -2.23 15.25
N LEU A 90 11.16 -1.71 16.10
CA LEU A 90 10.59 -2.44 17.23
C LEU A 90 9.26 -3.08 16.84
N SER A 91 8.97 -4.29 17.31
CA SER A 91 7.64 -4.91 17.18
C SER A 91 7.23 -5.64 18.46
N PHE A 92 5.98 -5.49 18.88
CA PHE A 92 5.41 -6.21 20.01
C PHE A 92 4.61 -7.42 19.51
N VAL A 93 5.06 -8.60 19.88
CA VAL A 93 4.52 -9.90 19.43
C VAL A 93 4.23 -10.79 20.64
N ASP A 94 3.46 -11.85 20.46
CA ASP A 94 3.28 -12.86 21.51
C ASP A 94 4.48 -13.84 21.57
N GLU A 95 4.37 -14.88 22.38
CA GLU A 95 5.46 -15.86 22.55
C GLU A 95 5.67 -16.77 21.33
N ASP A 96 4.66 -16.89 20.46
CA ASP A 96 4.72 -17.62 19.20
C ASP A 96 5.20 -16.70 18.04
N LEU A 97 5.60 -15.45 18.37
CA LEU A 97 5.99 -14.39 17.44
C LEU A 97 4.85 -13.87 16.56
N ASP A 98 3.61 -14.18 16.95
CA ASP A 98 2.39 -13.71 16.30
C ASP A 98 1.95 -12.34 16.86
N LYS A 99 0.93 -11.77 16.23
CA LYS A 99 0.44 -10.43 16.59
C LYS A 99 -0.19 -10.43 17.98
N LEU A 100 0.28 -9.53 18.84
CA LEU A 100 -0.35 -9.27 20.13
C LEU A 100 -1.75 -8.62 19.96
N TYR A 101 -2.79 -9.23 20.56
CA TYR A 101 -4.16 -8.70 20.46
C TYR A 101 -4.51 -7.77 21.63
N SER A 102 -5.39 -6.79 21.36
CA SER A 102 -5.84 -5.82 22.38
C SER A 102 -6.50 -6.47 23.60
N THR A 103 -7.16 -7.62 23.42
CA THR A 103 -7.78 -8.38 24.51
C THR A 103 -6.79 -8.89 25.55
N VAL A 104 -5.51 -9.04 25.18
CA VAL A 104 -4.41 -9.43 26.07
C VAL A 104 -3.87 -8.25 26.88
N LEU A 105 -3.99 -7.04 26.33
CA LEU A 105 -3.55 -5.80 26.96
C LEU A 105 -4.60 -5.25 27.93
N SER A 106 -5.88 -5.33 27.52
CA SER A 106 -7.04 -4.84 28.27
C SER A 106 -8.18 -5.87 28.16
N PRO A 107 -8.36 -6.76 29.15
CA PRO A 107 -9.37 -7.81 29.12
C PRO A 107 -10.80 -7.23 29.18
N LEU A 108 -11.72 -7.75 28.36
CA LEU A 108 -13.11 -7.26 28.27
C LEU A 108 -13.96 -7.48 29.55
N ILE A 109 -13.50 -8.27 30.51
CA ILE A 109 -14.27 -8.64 31.71
C ILE A 109 -13.89 -7.69 32.85
N SER A 110 -14.46 -6.48 32.87
CA SER A 110 -14.59 -5.73 34.11
C SER A 110 -16.01 -5.17 34.25
N SER A 111 -16.73 -5.65 35.27
CA SER A 111 -18.04 -5.16 35.68
C SER A 111 -17.97 -3.86 36.49
N THR A 112 -16.83 -3.16 36.42
CA THR A 112 -16.52 -1.92 37.14
C THR A 112 -15.78 -1.00 36.17
N ASN A 113 -16.16 0.28 36.12
CA ASN A 113 -15.64 1.34 35.22
C ASN A 113 -14.13 1.66 35.36
N GLU A 114 -13.31 0.75 35.87
CA GLU A 114 -11.86 0.87 35.91
C GLU A 114 -11.24 -0.04 34.84
N GLU A 115 -10.58 0.56 33.85
CA GLU A 115 -9.74 -0.15 32.89
C GLU A 115 -8.56 -0.80 33.64
N ARG A 116 -8.64 -2.11 33.88
CA ARG A 116 -7.48 -2.86 34.41
C ARG A 116 -6.57 -3.27 33.26
N HIS A 117 -5.49 -2.54 33.10
CA HIS A 117 -4.38 -2.92 32.24
C HIS A 117 -3.65 -4.16 32.78
N THR A 118 -3.18 -5.04 31.89
CA THR A 118 -2.38 -6.22 32.29
C THR A 118 -0.92 -5.86 32.53
N THR A 119 -0.18 -6.77 33.18
CA THR A 119 1.29 -6.65 33.29
C THR A 119 1.99 -6.63 31.93
N ILE A 120 1.36 -7.21 30.90
CA ILE A 120 1.83 -7.14 29.51
C ILE A 120 1.70 -5.70 28.98
N TYR A 121 0.58 -5.03 29.26
CA TYR A 121 0.43 -3.61 28.95
C TYR A 121 1.50 -2.76 29.64
N GLU A 122 1.78 -3.00 30.92
CA GLU A 122 2.83 -2.30 31.66
C GLU A 122 4.23 -2.54 31.05
N ARG A 123 4.50 -3.77 30.58
CA ARG A 123 5.74 -4.09 29.86
C ARG A 123 5.84 -3.34 28.52
N VAL A 124 4.76 -3.29 27.74
CA VAL A 124 4.71 -2.52 26.50
C VAL A 124 4.96 -1.04 26.81
N LEU A 125 4.20 -0.47 27.74
CA LEU A 125 4.30 0.95 28.12
C LEU A 125 5.68 1.31 28.68
N SER A 126 6.27 0.47 29.51
CA SER A 126 7.62 0.69 30.04
C SER A 126 8.69 0.62 28.95
N THR A 127 8.54 -0.28 27.97
CA THR A 127 9.44 -0.32 26.80
C THR A 127 9.33 0.95 25.97
N LEU A 128 8.10 1.45 25.74
CA LEU A 128 7.86 2.68 24.97
C LEU A 128 8.46 3.92 25.65
N ARG A 129 8.30 4.03 26.98
CA ARG A 129 8.79 5.18 27.77
C ARG A 129 10.29 5.15 28.02
N ASN A 130 10.82 3.99 28.37
CA ASN A 130 12.23 3.87 28.78
C ASN A 130 13.17 3.66 27.59
N GLY A 131 12.63 3.16 26.47
CA GLY A 131 13.41 2.75 25.31
C GLY A 131 14.11 1.40 25.51
N ILE A 132 15.04 1.09 24.60
CA ILE A 132 15.84 -0.15 24.62
C ILE A 132 17.32 0.22 24.55
N VAL A 133 18.12 -0.36 25.44
CA VAL A 133 19.59 -0.18 25.44
C VAL A 133 20.25 -1.38 24.79
N ILE A 134 21.07 -1.14 23.77
CA ILE A 134 21.86 -2.16 23.07
C ILE A 134 23.30 -1.65 23.00
N GLY A 135 24.20 -2.31 23.75
CA GLY A 135 25.57 -1.84 23.88
C GLY A 135 25.63 -0.45 24.52
N ASP A 136 26.27 0.49 23.82
CA ASP A 136 26.40 1.90 24.19
C ASP A 136 25.25 2.78 23.68
N LYS A 137 24.34 2.22 22.87
CA LYS A 137 23.22 2.95 22.26
C LYS A 137 21.94 2.80 23.07
N LYS A 138 21.25 3.91 23.32
CA LYS A 138 19.88 3.92 23.86
C LYS A 138 18.90 4.34 22.78
N PHE A 139 18.08 3.40 22.34
CA PHE A 139 17.03 3.61 21.36
C PHE A 139 15.76 4.11 22.05
N GLU A 140 15.28 5.29 21.64
CA GLU A 140 14.04 5.90 22.12
C GLU A 140 12.98 5.94 21.02
N THR A 141 11.71 6.11 21.42
CA THR A 141 10.58 6.13 20.48
C THR A 141 10.72 7.28 19.49
N LEU A 142 10.73 6.96 18.19
CA LEU A 142 10.81 7.96 17.13
C LEU A 142 9.41 8.30 16.61
N ALA A 143 8.77 7.35 15.91
CA ALA A 143 7.42 7.46 15.37
C ALA A 143 6.94 6.12 14.79
N PHE A 144 5.71 6.08 14.30
CA PHE A 144 5.11 4.92 13.65
C PHE A 144 4.13 5.36 12.56
N SER A 145 4.09 4.62 11.46
CA SER A 145 3.07 4.78 10.41
C SER A 145 1.79 3.98 10.73
N ASN A 146 0.70 4.25 10.01
CA ASN A 146 -0.56 3.54 10.21
C ASN A 146 -0.48 2.01 9.96
N SER A 147 0.35 1.57 9.00
CA SER A 147 0.58 0.13 8.80
C SER A 147 1.34 -0.46 9.98
N GLN A 148 2.35 0.26 10.47
CA GLN A 148 3.15 -0.20 11.61
C GLN A 148 2.32 -0.31 12.88
N VAL A 149 1.40 0.62 13.16
CA VAL A 149 0.44 0.50 14.27
C VAL A 149 -0.41 -0.76 14.15
N LYS A 150 -0.88 -1.09 12.94
CA LYS A 150 -1.65 -2.33 12.69
C LYS A 150 -0.80 -3.58 12.94
N ASP A 151 0.50 -3.51 12.76
CA ASP A 151 1.43 -4.61 12.98
C ASP A 151 2.11 -4.55 14.37
N ASN A 152 1.62 -3.69 15.27
CA ASN A 152 2.20 -3.44 16.59
C ASN A 152 3.71 -3.10 16.55
N SER A 153 4.13 -2.34 15.53
CA SER A 153 5.52 -1.99 15.28
C SER A 153 5.74 -0.48 15.24
N MET A 154 7.00 -0.07 15.37
CA MET A 154 7.40 1.33 15.30
C MET A 154 8.89 1.49 14.99
N TRP A 155 9.28 2.72 14.66
CA TRP A 155 10.67 3.13 14.57
C TRP A 155 11.15 3.69 15.90
N MET A 156 12.37 3.29 16.27
CA MET A 156 13.14 3.86 17.36
C MET A 156 14.43 4.46 16.80
N PHE A 157 15.01 5.40 17.54
CA PHE A 157 16.25 6.05 17.17
C PHE A 157 17.21 6.13 18.36
N ALA A 158 18.49 5.87 18.14
CA ALA A 158 19.54 6.03 19.13
C ALA A 158 20.12 7.45 19.07
N SER A 159 19.59 8.33 19.92
CA SER A 159 20.01 9.74 19.98
C SER A 159 21.49 9.92 20.32
N ARG A 160 22.15 10.82 19.59
CA ARG A 160 23.54 11.23 19.78
C ARG A 160 23.60 12.72 20.13
N PRO A 161 24.72 13.24 20.66
CA PRO A 161 24.83 14.66 20.99
C PRO A 161 24.57 15.61 19.82
N GLU A 162 24.80 15.15 18.58
CA GLU A 162 24.64 15.93 17.35
C GLU A 162 23.25 15.80 16.73
N LEU A 163 22.53 14.71 17.02
CA LEU A 163 21.24 14.40 16.41
C LEU A 163 20.39 13.57 17.36
N THR A 164 19.23 14.10 17.74
CA THR A 164 18.27 13.43 18.61
C THR A 164 17.02 13.01 17.83
N ALA A 165 16.22 12.10 18.41
CA ALA A 165 14.92 11.75 17.86
C ALA A 165 13.97 12.97 17.78
N ALA A 166 14.14 13.95 18.67
CA ALA A 166 13.36 15.19 18.62
C ALA A 166 13.73 16.05 17.40
N ASP A 167 15.02 16.20 17.12
CA ASP A 167 15.52 16.94 15.94
C ASP A 167 15.02 16.30 14.64
N ILE A 168 15.04 14.96 14.57
CA ILE A 168 14.51 14.21 13.43
C ILE A 168 13.00 14.48 13.26
N ARG A 169 12.22 14.52 14.35
CA ARG A 169 10.78 14.83 14.26
C ARG A 169 10.52 16.27 13.84
N GLU A 170 11.32 17.22 14.31
CA GLU A 170 11.23 18.63 13.95
C GLU A 170 11.55 18.85 12.47
N SER A 171 12.52 18.10 11.92
CA SER A 171 12.87 18.18 10.49
C SER A 171 11.79 17.65 9.54
N MET A 172 10.85 16.82 10.02
CA MET A 172 9.77 16.26 9.18
C MET A 172 8.75 17.31 8.74
N GLY A 173 8.54 18.36 9.53
CA GLY A 173 7.57 19.41 9.26
C GLY A 173 6.99 20.06 10.51
N ASP A 174 6.12 21.05 10.29
CA ASP A 174 5.45 21.79 11.36
C ASP A 174 4.09 21.16 11.69
N PHE A 175 4.04 20.52 12.86
CA PHE A 175 2.84 19.88 13.40
C PHE A 175 2.17 20.68 14.54
N ARG A 176 2.64 21.90 14.83
CA ARG A 176 2.18 22.67 16.01
C ARG A 176 0.69 22.97 15.98
N ASP A 177 0.12 23.12 14.79
CA ASP A 177 -1.30 23.40 14.58
C ASP A 177 -2.19 22.15 14.85
N ILE A 178 -1.61 20.95 14.99
CA ILE A 178 -2.36 19.69 15.16
C ILE A 178 -2.51 19.35 16.64
N LYS A 179 -3.68 19.68 17.21
CA LYS A 179 -3.99 19.45 18.63
C LYS A 179 -4.83 18.20 18.92
N ASN A 180 -4.99 17.31 17.93
CA ASN A 180 -5.66 16.02 18.11
C ASN A 180 -4.63 14.86 18.10
N VAL A 181 -4.67 13.98 19.12
CA VAL A 181 -3.62 12.97 19.36
C VAL A 181 -3.50 11.98 18.21
N ALA A 182 -4.64 11.43 17.78
CA ALA A 182 -4.67 10.47 16.69
C ALA A 182 -4.19 11.10 15.37
N LYS A 183 -4.63 12.33 15.07
CA LYS A 183 -4.18 13.05 13.88
C LYS A 183 -2.69 13.38 13.95
N TYR A 184 -2.19 13.87 15.07
CA TYR A 184 -0.77 14.20 15.25
C TYR A 184 0.10 12.97 14.99
N ALA A 185 -0.20 11.84 15.65
CA ALA A 185 0.54 10.59 15.45
C ALA A 185 0.46 10.11 13.98
N ALA A 186 -0.72 10.19 13.35
CA ALA A 186 -0.90 9.83 11.95
C ALA A 186 -0.16 10.76 10.98
N ARG A 187 0.00 12.06 11.31
CA ARG A 187 0.74 13.03 10.48
C ARG A 187 2.25 12.85 10.64
N LEU A 188 2.73 12.67 11.86
CA LEU A 188 4.14 12.35 12.13
C LEU A 188 4.57 11.04 11.45
N GLY A 189 3.71 10.02 11.51
CA GLY A 189 3.92 8.71 10.91
C GLY A 189 3.94 8.66 9.40
N GLN A 190 3.51 9.73 8.70
CA GLN A 190 3.44 9.71 7.24
C GLN A 190 4.81 9.57 6.59
N SER A 191 5.86 10.18 7.13
CA SER A 191 7.19 10.08 6.53
C SER A 191 7.84 8.69 6.67
N PHE A 192 7.28 7.81 7.50
CA PHE A 192 7.78 6.46 7.79
C PHE A 192 7.12 5.34 7.00
N GLY A 193 6.05 5.63 6.25
CA GLY A 193 5.49 4.63 5.34
C GLY A 193 6.46 4.38 4.20
N SER A 194 6.67 3.11 3.83
CA SER A 194 7.55 2.71 2.74
C SER A 194 7.19 3.43 1.44
N SER A 195 8.19 4.04 0.80
CA SER A 195 8.01 4.84 -0.41
C SER A 195 9.26 4.84 -1.28
N ARG A 196 9.08 5.09 -2.58
CA ARG A 196 10.19 5.34 -3.52
C ARG A 196 10.25 6.84 -3.78
N GLU A 197 11.40 7.44 -3.55
CA GLU A 197 11.64 8.81 -3.98
C GLU A 197 11.79 8.82 -5.50
N ALA A 198 10.97 9.62 -6.18
CA ALA A 198 11.04 9.72 -7.63
C ALA A 198 12.00 10.83 -8.05
N LEU A 199 11.82 12.05 -7.53
CA LEU A 199 12.69 13.20 -7.76
C LEU A 199 12.35 14.35 -6.80
N HIS A 200 13.15 15.40 -6.84
CA HIS A 200 12.81 16.69 -6.24
C HIS A 200 12.04 17.57 -7.23
N VAL A 201 10.98 18.21 -6.76
CA VAL A 201 10.21 19.21 -7.50
C VAL A 201 10.30 20.53 -6.74
N ASP A 202 10.84 21.57 -7.38
CA ASP A 202 11.01 22.86 -6.73
C ASP A 202 9.66 23.55 -6.48
N SER A 203 9.58 24.40 -5.45
CA SER A 203 8.34 25.13 -5.14
C SER A 203 7.90 26.06 -6.28
N SER A 204 8.81 26.53 -7.14
CA SER A 204 8.51 27.32 -8.34
C SER A 204 7.85 26.51 -9.47
N ASP A 205 7.98 25.18 -9.45
CA ASP A 205 7.35 24.27 -10.41
C ASP A 205 5.95 23.79 -9.97
N ILE A 206 5.46 24.32 -8.84
CA ILE A 206 4.22 23.91 -8.19
C ILE A 206 3.23 25.06 -8.16
N GLU A 207 1.97 24.74 -8.42
CA GLU A 207 0.85 25.64 -8.19
C GLU A 207 -0.12 25.07 -7.16
N ILE A 208 -0.71 25.95 -6.35
CA ILE A 208 -1.82 25.59 -5.46
C ILE A 208 -3.11 26.02 -6.13
N ILE A 209 -3.92 25.05 -6.53
CA ILE A 209 -5.22 25.26 -7.18
C ILE A 209 -6.36 25.10 -6.15
N PRO A 210 -7.51 25.74 -6.37
CA PRO A 210 -8.66 25.60 -5.46
C PRO A 210 -9.21 24.17 -5.47
N ASP A 211 -9.79 23.79 -4.33
CA ASP A 211 -10.64 22.62 -4.25
C ASP A 211 -11.95 22.86 -5.02
N VAL A 212 -12.46 21.79 -5.64
CA VAL A 212 -13.76 21.78 -6.32
C VAL A 212 -14.81 21.51 -5.26
N GLU A 213 -15.49 22.57 -4.81
CA GLU A 213 -16.49 22.50 -3.74
C GLU A 213 -17.89 22.84 -4.27
N VAL A 214 -18.90 22.13 -3.77
CA VAL A 214 -20.31 22.45 -4.00
C VAL A 214 -21.03 22.50 -2.66
N GLU A 215 -21.86 23.52 -2.48
CA GLU A 215 -22.74 23.65 -1.32
C GLU A 215 -24.13 23.09 -1.68
N ASP A 216 -24.61 22.10 -0.91
CA ASP A 216 -25.94 21.51 -1.03
C ASP A 216 -26.55 21.40 0.38
N ASP A 217 -27.75 21.95 0.57
CA ASP A 217 -28.48 21.97 1.84
C ASP A 217 -27.65 22.40 3.07
N GLY A 218 -26.73 23.37 2.88
CA GLY A 218 -25.88 23.92 3.95
C GLY A 218 -24.67 23.04 4.31
N ILE A 219 -24.42 21.97 3.54
CA ILE A 219 -23.22 21.12 3.64
C ILE A 219 -22.32 21.42 2.44
N THR A 220 -21.06 21.76 2.71
CA THR A 220 -20.04 21.91 1.67
C THR A 220 -19.38 20.56 1.40
N TYR A 221 -19.52 20.06 0.18
CA TYR A 221 -18.84 18.85 -0.28
C TYR A 221 -17.67 19.19 -1.19
N CYS A 222 -16.50 18.62 -0.88
CA CYS A 222 -15.31 18.71 -1.74
C CYS A 222 -15.25 17.51 -2.70
N PHE A 223 -15.34 17.76 -4.00
CA PHE A 223 -15.24 16.77 -5.07
C PHE A 223 -13.78 16.39 -5.36
N SER A 224 -12.84 17.28 -5.04
CA SER A 224 -11.41 17.09 -5.26
C SER A 224 -10.62 16.72 -4.01
N ASP A 225 -11.29 16.20 -2.97
CA ASP A 225 -10.63 15.91 -1.70
C ASP A 225 -9.51 14.88 -1.88
N GLY A 226 -8.27 15.34 -1.69
CA GLY A 226 -7.09 14.47 -1.75
C GLY A 226 -6.53 14.25 -3.15
N ILE A 227 -6.99 14.94 -4.20
CA ILE A 227 -6.45 14.81 -5.56
C ILE A 227 -5.91 16.12 -6.14
N GLY A 228 -4.80 16.03 -6.85
CA GLY A 228 -4.19 17.11 -7.63
C GLY A 228 -3.89 16.68 -9.07
N LYS A 229 -3.08 17.46 -9.76
CA LYS A 229 -2.69 17.22 -11.16
C LYS A 229 -1.18 17.11 -11.30
N ILE A 230 -0.73 16.30 -12.24
CA ILE A 230 0.66 16.19 -12.68
C ILE A 230 0.72 16.38 -14.18
N SER A 231 1.63 17.23 -14.66
CA SER A 231 1.85 17.40 -16.10
C SER A 231 2.27 16.07 -16.75
N ALA A 232 1.95 15.89 -18.04
CA ALA A 232 2.40 14.72 -18.78
C ALA A 232 3.93 14.56 -18.79
N GLU A 233 4.67 15.67 -18.91
CA GLU A 233 6.15 15.66 -18.90
C GLU A 233 6.70 15.17 -17.55
N LEU A 234 6.22 15.71 -16.42
CA LEU A 234 6.66 15.26 -15.10
C LEU A 234 6.25 13.80 -14.85
N ALA A 235 5.06 13.40 -15.28
CA ALA A 235 4.57 12.03 -15.13
C ALA A 235 5.47 11.01 -15.85
N GLU A 236 5.95 11.33 -17.05
CA GLU A 236 6.91 10.48 -17.79
C GLU A 236 8.25 10.34 -17.06
N ILE A 237 8.75 11.43 -16.48
CA ILE A 237 10.00 11.42 -15.70
C ILE A 237 9.82 10.56 -14.44
N VAL A 238 8.72 10.76 -13.70
CA VAL A 238 8.36 9.96 -12.52
C VAL A 238 8.23 8.48 -12.89
N ALA A 239 7.57 8.16 -14.01
CA ALA A 239 7.40 6.81 -14.49
C ALA A 239 8.75 6.12 -14.74
N LYS A 240 9.66 6.80 -15.47
CA LYS A 240 11.02 6.29 -15.73
C LYS A 240 11.80 6.03 -14.45
N ASN A 241 11.78 6.96 -13.50
CA ASN A 241 12.49 6.83 -12.22
C ASN A 241 11.88 5.71 -11.33
N CYS A 242 10.59 5.41 -11.50
CA CYS A 242 9.93 4.29 -10.84
C CYS A 242 10.12 2.94 -11.58
N GLY A 243 10.87 2.90 -12.68
CA GLY A 243 11.15 1.69 -13.45
C GLY A 243 10.12 1.38 -14.55
N PHE A 244 9.19 2.28 -14.83
CA PHE A 244 8.24 2.16 -15.94
C PHE A 244 8.84 2.75 -17.22
N THR A 245 9.36 1.87 -18.08
CA THR A 245 10.01 2.28 -19.34
C THR A 245 9.11 2.14 -20.57
N ILE A 246 8.02 1.39 -20.46
CA ILE A 246 7.14 1.02 -21.59
C ILE A 246 5.88 1.90 -21.65
N TYR A 247 5.40 2.39 -20.50
CA TYR A 247 4.20 3.20 -20.40
C TYR A 247 4.28 4.14 -19.20
N THR A 248 3.44 5.18 -19.21
CA THR A 248 3.28 6.13 -18.11
C THR A 248 1.95 5.86 -17.40
N PRO A 249 1.93 5.56 -16.10
CA PRO A 249 0.69 5.49 -15.34
C PRO A 249 -0.10 6.80 -15.38
N SER A 250 -1.42 6.72 -15.44
CA SER A 250 -2.31 7.89 -15.51
C SER A 250 -2.52 8.58 -14.15
N ALA A 251 -2.20 7.92 -13.05
CA ALA A 251 -2.30 8.51 -11.71
C ALA A 251 -1.26 7.93 -10.76
N PHE A 252 -0.83 8.74 -9.80
CA PHE A 252 0.15 8.38 -8.79
C PHE A 252 -0.35 8.77 -7.41
N GLN A 253 -0.27 7.86 -6.44
CA GLN A 253 -0.41 8.21 -5.03
C GLN A 253 0.92 8.76 -4.54
N ILE A 254 0.92 9.97 -4.00
CA ILE A 254 2.12 10.72 -3.67
C ILE A 254 2.18 11.16 -2.22
N ARG A 255 3.41 11.43 -1.79
CA ARG A 255 3.71 12.33 -0.67
C ARG A 255 4.69 13.40 -1.14
N TYR A 256 4.37 14.65 -0.89
CA TYR A 256 5.22 15.78 -1.26
C TYR A 256 5.18 16.82 -0.14
N GLY A 257 6.29 17.10 0.54
CA GLY A 257 6.26 17.93 1.75
C GLY A 257 5.23 17.41 2.75
N GLY A 258 4.28 18.26 3.15
CA GLY A 258 3.13 17.88 3.97
C GLY A 258 1.82 17.61 3.18
N TYR A 259 1.91 17.52 1.85
CA TYR A 259 0.82 17.10 0.97
C TYR A 259 0.76 15.57 0.86
N LYS A 260 -0.46 15.04 1.00
CA LYS A 260 -0.78 13.62 0.79
C LYS A 260 -1.99 13.53 -0.14
N GLY A 261 -1.90 12.69 -1.16
CA GLY A 261 -3.03 12.43 -2.04
C GLY A 261 -2.67 11.67 -3.31
N VAL A 262 -3.55 11.75 -4.30
CA VAL A 262 -3.30 11.30 -5.67
C VAL A 262 -3.00 12.50 -6.57
N VAL A 263 -2.17 12.33 -7.58
CA VAL A 263 -2.08 13.26 -8.71
C VAL A 263 -2.37 12.51 -10.00
N ALA A 264 -3.31 13.04 -10.77
CA ALA A 264 -3.72 12.50 -12.06
C ALA A 264 -3.04 13.27 -13.20
N VAL A 265 -2.67 12.56 -14.26
CA VAL A 265 -2.04 13.16 -15.44
C VAL A 265 -3.02 14.12 -16.10
N ASP A 266 -2.61 15.38 -16.24
CA ASP A 266 -3.31 16.39 -17.04
C ASP A 266 -2.45 16.71 -18.27
N PRO A 267 -2.81 16.21 -19.47
CA PRO A 267 -2.06 16.46 -20.69
C PRO A 267 -2.01 17.94 -21.11
N THR A 268 -2.90 18.78 -20.55
CA THR A 268 -2.99 20.20 -20.89
C THR A 268 -2.25 21.09 -19.90
N SER A 269 -1.79 20.54 -18.77
CA SER A 269 -1.10 21.32 -17.73
C SER A 269 0.33 21.65 -18.14
N SER A 270 0.67 22.95 -18.14
CA SER A 270 2.05 23.43 -18.26
C SER A 270 2.80 23.43 -16.93
N THR A 271 2.07 23.45 -15.80
CA THR A 271 2.68 23.40 -14.46
C THR A 271 2.98 21.95 -14.09
N LYS A 272 4.17 21.70 -13.54
CA LYS A 272 4.64 20.32 -13.30
C LYS A 272 3.72 19.59 -12.33
N LEU A 273 3.36 20.24 -11.22
CA LEU A 273 2.50 19.69 -10.18
C LEU A 273 1.49 20.74 -9.68
N SER A 274 0.21 20.40 -9.69
CA SER A 274 -0.86 21.24 -9.16
C SER A 274 -1.47 20.57 -7.93
N LEU A 275 -1.36 21.19 -6.77
CA LEU A 275 -1.81 20.64 -5.48
C LEU A 275 -3.00 21.43 -4.93
N ARG A 276 -3.80 20.79 -4.08
CA ARG A 276 -4.99 21.39 -3.46
C ARG A 276 -4.86 21.53 -1.95
N LYS A 277 -5.66 22.42 -1.37
CA LYS A 277 -5.66 22.66 0.08
C LYS A 277 -6.10 21.42 0.86
N SER A 278 -7.08 20.67 0.35
CA SER A 278 -7.51 19.39 0.91
C SER A 278 -6.37 18.37 1.07
N MET A 279 -5.36 18.42 0.19
CA MET A 279 -4.19 17.54 0.24
C MET A 279 -3.18 17.94 1.32
N LEU A 280 -3.13 19.21 1.73
CA LEU A 280 -2.16 19.73 2.71
C LEU A 280 -2.54 19.29 4.13
N LYS A 281 -1.72 18.43 4.74
CA LYS A 281 -1.99 17.87 6.07
C LYS A 281 -1.17 18.53 7.19
N TYR A 282 -0.01 19.09 6.86
CA TYR A 282 0.88 19.88 7.74
C TYR A 282 1.83 20.71 6.88
N LYS A 283 2.51 21.72 7.43
CA LYS A 283 3.45 22.55 6.66
C LYS A 283 4.84 21.89 6.64
N SER A 284 5.55 21.95 5.52
CA SER A 284 6.89 21.37 5.37
C SER A 284 7.60 22.04 4.20
N GLU A 285 8.91 22.23 4.33
CA GLU A 285 9.79 22.79 3.28
C GLU A 285 10.38 21.71 2.35
N SER A 286 10.04 20.44 2.57
CA SER A 286 10.60 19.34 1.78
C SER A 286 10.07 19.35 0.35
N THR A 287 11.00 19.30 -0.62
CA THR A 287 10.73 19.26 -2.07
C THR A 287 10.78 17.85 -2.66
N SER A 288 10.91 16.82 -1.82
CA SER A 288 10.97 15.43 -2.29
C SER A 288 9.59 14.91 -2.66
N LEU A 289 9.45 14.42 -3.89
CA LEU A 289 8.27 13.75 -4.41
C LEU A 289 8.43 12.23 -4.25
N ASP A 290 7.68 11.66 -3.32
CA ASP A 290 7.63 10.22 -3.08
C ASP A 290 6.40 9.59 -3.73
N ILE A 291 6.60 8.46 -4.41
CA ILE A 291 5.54 7.65 -5.00
C ILE A 291 5.27 6.43 -4.11
N LEU A 292 4.00 6.25 -3.75
CA LEU A 292 3.53 5.13 -2.93
C LEU A 292 2.85 4.06 -3.78
N ALA A 293 2.06 4.50 -4.77
CA ALA A 293 1.33 3.63 -5.67
C ALA A 293 1.07 4.36 -7.00
N ASN A 294 0.64 3.62 -8.01
CA ASN A 294 0.29 4.13 -9.33
C ASN A 294 -0.95 3.40 -9.87
N SER A 295 -1.60 4.00 -10.85
CA SER A 295 -2.65 3.33 -11.62
C SER A 295 -2.04 2.17 -12.41
N LYS A 296 -2.67 1.00 -12.29
CA LYS A 296 -2.24 -0.24 -12.94
C LYS A 296 -3.39 -1.23 -12.93
N TYR A 297 -3.28 -2.29 -13.74
CA TYR A 297 -4.18 -3.43 -13.61
C TYR A 297 -4.20 -3.95 -12.18
N GLN A 298 -5.38 -3.94 -11.55
CA GLN A 298 -5.62 -4.65 -10.30
C GLN A 298 -6.85 -5.55 -10.45
N PRO A 299 -6.69 -6.87 -10.21
CA PRO A 299 -7.78 -7.83 -10.33
C PRO A 299 -8.90 -7.51 -9.34
N CYS A 300 -10.14 -7.71 -9.79
CA CYS A 300 -11.33 -7.48 -8.99
C CYS A 300 -11.79 -8.75 -8.30
N PHE A 301 -12.15 -8.65 -7.02
CA PHE A 301 -12.69 -9.76 -6.27
C PHE A 301 -13.92 -9.33 -5.47
N LEU A 302 -14.94 -10.18 -5.46
CA LEU A 302 -15.94 -10.13 -4.42
C LEU A 302 -15.29 -10.58 -3.10
N ASN A 303 -15.78 -10.00 -2.01
CA ASN A 303 -15.47 -10.41 -0.65
C ASN A 303 -16.79 -10.53 0.12
N ARG A 304 -16.73 -10.98 1.37
CA ARG A 304 -17.93 -11.16 2.20
C ARG A 304 -18.78 -9.89 2.37
N GLN A 305 -18.15 -8.71 2.49
CA GLN A 305 -18.89 -7.45 2.64
C GLN A 305 -19.65 -7.09 1.37
N LEU A 306 -18.98 -7.15 0.21
CA LEU A 306 -19.59 -6.89 -1.09
C LEU A 306 -20.73 -7.88 -1.38
N ILE A 307 -20.55 -9.17 -1.07
CA ILE A 307 -21.59 -10.19 -1.27
C ILE A 307 -22.80 -9.90 -0.38
N THR A 308 -22.59 -9.59 0.89
CA THR A 308 -23.69 -9.25 1.82
C THR A 308 -24.48 -8.04 1.33
N LEU A 309 -23.80 -6.98 0.87
CA LEU A 309 -24.47 -5.80 0.33
C LEU A 309 -25.20 -6.11 -0.97
N LEU A 310 -24.56 -6.78 -1.94
CA LEU A 310 -25.20 -7.15 -3.20
C LEU A 310 -26.45 -8.03 -2.98
N SER A 311 -26.39 -8.99 -2.04
CA SER A 311 -27.53 -9.82 -1.66
C SER A 311 -28.66 -8.98 -1.06
N THR A 312 -28.33 -8.05 -0.16
CA THR A 312 -29.27 -7.08 0.43
C THR A 312 -29.94 -6.19 -0.64
N LEU A 313 -29.19 -5.83 -1.69
CA LEU A 313 -29.67 -5.02 -2.81
C LEU A 313 -30.42 -5.83 -3.87
N GLY A 314 -30.65 -7.13 -3.65
CA GLY A 314 -31.52 -7.97 -4.47
C GLY A 314 -30.81 -8.88 -5.48
N ILE A 315 -29.47 -8.98 -5.44
CA ILE A 315 -28.77 -10.01 -6.21
C ILE A 315 -29.03 -11.38 -5.58
N ARG A 316 -29.55 -12.31 -6.37
CA ARG A 316 -29.89 -13.66 -5.90
C ARG A 316 -28.63 -14.50 -5.67
N ASP A 317 -28.60 -15.28 -4.60
CA ASP A 317 -27.43 -16.05 -4.16
C ASP A 317 -26.82 -16.97 -5.24
N HIS A 318 -27.66 -17.57 -6.10
CA HIS A 318 -27.20 -18.41 -7.20
C HIS A 318 -26.23 -17.70 -8.17
N VAL A 319 -26.25 -16.36 -8.25
CA VAL A 319 -25.29 -15.57 -9.03
C VAL A 319 -23.90 -15.68 -8.41
N PHE A 320 -23.77 -15.52 -7.10
CA PHE A 320 -22.48 -15.64 -6.41
C PHE A 320 -21.95 -17.07 -6.49
N GLU A 321 -22.81 -18.08 -6.32
CA GLU A 321 -22.43 -19.48 -6.50
C GLU A 321 -21.95 -19.77 -7.93
N LYS A 322 -22.60 -19.16 -8.94
CA LYS A 322 -22.18 -19.26 -10.34
C LYS A 322 -20.79 -18.65 -10.52
N LYS A 323 -20.55 -17.43 -10.03
CA LYS A 323 -19.22 -16.78 -10.10
C LYS A 323 -18.15 -17.57 -9.35
N GLN A 324 -18.50 -18.16 -8.21
CA GLN A 324 -17.61 -19.06 -7.47
C GLN A 324 -17.24 -20.30 -8.31
N ARG A 325 -18.22 -20.98 -8.92
CA ARG A 325 -17.97 -22.14 -9.80
C ARG A 325 -17.11 -21.77 -11.00
N GLU A 326 -17.38 -20.62 -11.62
CA GLU A 326 -16.56 -20.09 -12.73
C GLU A 326 -15.11 -19.83 -12.30
N GLY A 327 -14.90 -19.26 -11.10
CA GLY A 327 -13.58 -19.04 -10.54
C GLY A 327 -12.82 -20.35 -10.25
N VAL A 328 -13.50 -21.36 -9.68
CA VAL A 328 -12.90 -22.68 -9.45
C VAL A 328 -12.53 -23.36 -10.77
N ALA A 329 -13.43 -23.32 -11.77
CA ALA A 329 -13.16 -23.89 -13.09
C ALA A 329 -11.96 -23.21 -13.78
N GLN A 330 -11.81 -21.89 -13.64
CA GLN A 330 -10.63 -21.18 -14.14
C GLN A 330 -9.35 -21.65 -13.45
N LEU A 331 -9.38 -21.85 -12.13
CA LEU A 331 -8.24 -22.37 -11.38
C LEU A 331 -7.91 -23.83 -11.72
N ASP A 332 -8.90 -24.65 -12.07
CA ASP A 332 -8.67 -26.03 -12.53
C ASP A 332 -8.03 -26.05 -13.92
N ALA A 333 -8.46 -25.14 -14.81
CA ALA A 333 -7.95 -25.05 -16.17
C ALA A 333 -6.43 -24.73 -16.23
N ILE A 334 -5.90 -23.99 -15.26
CA ILE A 334 -4.46 -23.63 -15.24
C ILE A 334 -3.54 -24.85 -15.20
N LEU A 335 -4.02 -25.98 -14.70
CA LEU A 335 -3.21 -27.20 -14.58
C LEU A 335 -3.05 -27.96 -15.91
N THR A 336 -3.77 -27.55 -16.96
CA THR A 336 -3.82 -28.28 -18.23
C THR A 336 -3.67 -27.36 -19.44
N ASP A 337 -4.17 -26.14 -19.37
CA ASP A 337 -4.11 -25.17 -20.47
C ASP A 337 -3.01 -24.12 -20.19
N PRO A 338 -1.91 -24.11 -20.97
CA PRO A 338 -0.82 -23.15 -20.82
C PRO A 338 -1.27 -21.68 -20.94
N LEU A 339 -2.25 -21.38 -21.80
CA LEU A 339 -2.75 -20.02 -22.01
C LEU A 339 -3.54 -19.56 -20.78
N LYS A 340 -4.37 -20.44 -20.22
CA LYS A 340 -5.12 -20.15 -18.97
C LYS A 340 -4.18 -20.02 -17.77
N ALA A 341 -3.13 -20.83 -17.71
CA ALA A 341 -2.10 -20.71 -16.70
C ALA A 341 -1.39 -19.35 -16.78
N HIS A 342 -1.00 -18.95 -17.99
CA HIS A 342 -0.34 -17.67 -18.21
C HIS A 342 -1.27 -16.50 -17.86
N GLU A 343 -2.53 -16.52 -18.31
CA GLU A 343 -3.54 -15.51 -17.98
C GLU A 343 -3.74 -15.39 -16.46
N ALA A 344 -3.88 -16.52 -15.76
CA ALA A 344 -4.04 -16.54 -14.31
C ALA A 344 -2.82 -15.98 -13.57
N LEU A 345 -1.62 -16.35 -13.98
CA LEU A 345 -0.37 -15.84 -13.40
C LEU A 345 -0.16 -14.35 -13.69
N GLU A 346 -0.62 -13.86 -14.84
CA GLU A 346 -0.54 -12.43 -15.20
C GLU A 346 -1.52 -11.59 -14.39
N LEU A 347 -2.75 -12.08 -14.18
CA LEU A 347 -3.82 -11.29 -13.56
C LEU A 347 -3.85 -11.41 -12.04
N MET A 348 -3.47 -12.56 -11.48
CA MET A 348 -3.72 -12.88 -10.07
C MET A 348 -2.44 -13.07 -9.24
N SER A 349 -1.25 -12.92 -9.83
CA SER A 349 0.02 -13.13 -9.14
C SER A 349 1.09 -12.11 -9.53
N SER A 350 1.85 -11.67 -8.54
CA SER A 350 3.02 -10.81 -8.71
C SER A 350 4.20 -11.37 -7.94
N GLY A 351 5.39 -11.40 -8.54
CA GLY A 351 6.62 -11.82 -7.88
C GLY A 351 7.57 -12.55 -8.81
N GLU A 352 8.81 -12.72 -8.36
CA GLU A 352 9.89 -13.36 -9.14
C GLU A 352 9.57 -14.80 -9.51
N ASN A 353 9.07 -15.58 -8.55
CA ASN A 353 8.64 -16.97 -8.79
C ASN A 353 7.58 -17.04 -9.91
N THR A 354 6.64 -16.10 -9.94
CA THR A 354 5.61 -16.04 -10.97
C THR A 354 6.20 -15.72 -12.35
N ASN A 355 7.21 -14.84 -12.41
CA ASN A 355 7.89 -14.51 -13.68
C ASN A 355 8.59 -15.75 -14.27
N VAL A 356 9.25 -16.55 -13.44
CA VAL A 356 9.85 -17.82 -13.89
C VAL A 356 8.78 -18.76 -14.48
N LEU A 357 7.63 -18.91 -13.83
CA LEU A 357 6.54 -19.74 -14.37
C LEU A 357 5.99 -19.20 -15.68
N LYS A 358 5.86 -17.87 -15.81
CA LYS A 358 5.45 -17.24 -17.07
C LYS A 358 6.45 -17.51 -18.18
N GLU A 359 7.76 -17.38 -17.92
CA GLU A 359 8.80 -17.67 -18.91
C GLU A 359 8.83 -19.14 -19.33
N LEU A 360 8.60 -20.08 -18.39
CA LEU A 360 8.44 -21.49 -18.74
C LEU A 360 7.26 -21.70 -19.70
N LEU A 361 6.11 -21.10 -19.41
CA LEU A 361 4.95 -21.15 -20.30
C LEU A 361 5.25 -20.51 -21.67
N MET A 362 5.97 -19.38 -21.71
CA MET A 362 6.40 -18.72 -22.95
C MET A 362 7.35 -19.58 -23.78
N CYS A 363 8.22 -20.36 -23.13
CA CYS A 363 9.12 -21.31 -23.78
C CYS A 363 8.39 -22.56 -24.31
N GLY A 364 7.07 -22.67 -24.12
CA GLY A 364 6.26 -23.78 -24.59
C GLY A 364 6.20 -24.99 -23.65
N TYR A 365 6.70 -24.86 -22.41
CA TYR A 365 6.50 -25.89 -21.39
C TYR A 365 5.02 -25.99 -21.03
N LYS A 366 4.51 -27.22 -20.96
CA LYS A 366 3.10 -27.48 -20.67
C LYS A 366 2.90 -27.85 -19.21
N PRO A 367 1.86 -27.31 -18.55
CA PRO A 367 1.53 -27.63 -17.15
C PRO A 367 1.37 -29.12 -16.87
N ASP A 368 0.84 -29.90 -17.81
CA ASP A 368 0.55 -31.33 -17.64
C ASP A 368 1.75 -32.25 -17.95
N VAL A 369 2.85 -31.69 -18.44
CA VAL A 369 4.05 -32.43 -18.84
C VAL A 369 5.25 -32.10 -17.96
N GLU A 370 5.47 -30.82 -17.63
CA GLU A 370 6.65 -30.39 -16.87
C GLU A 370 6.36 -30.45 -15.35
N PRO A 371 7.02 -31.33 -14.58
CA PRO A 371 6.66 -31.59 -13.19
C PRO A 371 6.83 -30.38 -12.26
N PHE A 372 7.84 -29.53 -12.48
CA PHE A 372 8.07 -28.37 -11.63
C PHE A 372 6.97 -27.31 -11.80
N LEU A 373 6.61 -26.99 -13.05
CA LEU A 373 5.53 -26.11 -13.45
C LEU A 373 4.20 -26.62 -12.92
N LEU A 374 3.91 -27.93 -13.04
CA LEU A 374 2.72 -28.53 -12.48
C LEU A 374 2.62 -28.31 -10.97
N MET A 375 3.69 -28.63 -10.24
CA MET A 375 3.74 -28.51 -8.78
C MET A 375 3.56 -27.05 -8.33
N MET A 376 4.18 -26.11 -9.04
CA MET A 376 4.05 -24.68 -8.76
C MET A 376 2.64 -24.16 -9.05
N LEU A 377 2.02 -24.57 -10.17
CA LEU A 377 0.64 -24.23 -10.50
C LEU A 377 -0.37 -24.87 -9.55
N GLN A 378 -0.13 -26.10 -9.08
CA GLN A 378 -0.92 -26.73 -8.04
C GLN A 378 -0.86 -25.96 -6.72
N THR A 379 0.33 -25.47 -6.34
CA THR A 379 0.52 -24.64 -5.14
C THR A 379 -0.22 -23.31 -5.30
N PHE A 380 -0.09 -22.66 -6.45
CA PHE A 380 -0.83 -21.43 -6.78
C PHE A 380 -2.34 -21.64 -6.70
N ARG A 381 -2.86 -22.71 -7.30
CA ARG A 381 -4.27 -23.11 -7.21
C ARG A 381 -4.71 -23.34 -5.77
N ALA A 382 -3.94 -24.12 -5.00
CA ALA A 382 -4.26 -24.42 -3.60
C ALA A 382 -4.34 -23.15 -2.74
N SER A 383 -3.43 -22.20 -2.95
CA SER A 383 -3.44 -20.89 -2.28
C SER A 383 -4.71 -20.09 -2.60
N ASN A 384 -5.08 -19.98 -3.87
CA ASN A 384 -6.30 -19.28 -4.28
C ASN A 384 -7.58 -19.97 -3.77
N LEU A 385 -7.63 -21.31 -3.77
CA LEU A 385 -8.74 -22.06 -3.19
C LEU A 385 -8.84 -21.87 -1.66
N LEU A 386 -7.70 -21.76 -0.98
CA LEU A 386 -7.67 -21.46 0.44
C LEU A 386 -8.23 -20.06 0.73
N GLU A 387 -7.87 -19.05 -0.06
CA GLU A 387 -8.43 -17.71 0.05
C GLU A 387 -9.93 -17.67 -0.28
N LEU A 388 -10.36 -18.41 -1.29
CA LEU A 388 -11.78 -18.56 -1.61
C LEU A 388 -12.54 -19.16 -0.42
N ARG A 389 -12.01 -20.21 0.21
CA ARG A 389 -12.62 -20.84 1.39
C ARG A 389 -12.63 -19.93 2.62
N THR A 390 -11.50 -19.28 2.91
CA THR A 390 -11.29 -18.55 4.18
C THR A 390 -11.77 -17.10 4.13
N ARG A 391 -11.79 -16.47 2.95
CA ARG A 391 -12.12 -15.06 2.77
C ARG A 391 -13.24 -14.81 1.75
N THR A 392 -13.71 -15.85 1.06
CA THR A 392 -14.73 -15.72 -0.01
C THR A 392 -14.26 -14.77 -1.11
N ARG A 393 -12.95 -14.85 -1.45
CA ARG A 393 -12.30 -14.01 -2.45
C ARG A 393 -12.61 -14.55 -3.86
N ILE A 394 -13.77 -14.17 -4.43
CA ILE A 394 -14.23 -14.66 -5.75
C ILE A 394 -13.75 -13.70 -6.83
N PHE A 395 -12.94 -14.18 -7.78
CA PHE A 395 -12.45 -13.37 -8.90
C PHE A 395 -13.57 -12.99 -9.87
N ILE A 396 -13.62 -11.72 -10.29
CA ILE A 396 -14.59 -11.21 -11.27
C ILE A 396 -13.84 -10.70 -12.50
N GLN A 397 -14.13 -11.30 -13.66
CA GLN A 397 -13.49 -10.94 -14.93
C GLN A 397 -13.91 -9.55 -15.43
N ASN A 398 -15.20 -9.23 -15.32
CA ASN A 398 -15.79 -7.97 -15.78
C ASN A 398 -15.79 -6.93 -14.66
N GLY A 399 -14.61 -6.71 -14.09
CA GLY A 399 -14.39 -5.69 -13.07
C GLY A 399 -12.91 -5.47 -12.82
N ARG A 400 -12.59 -4.34 -12.20
CA ARG A 400 -11.24 -4.01 -11.70
C ARG A 400 -11.32 -3.34 -10.34
N ALA A 401 -10.26 -3.50 -9.57
CA ALA A 401 -9.98 -2.57 -8.48
C ALA A 401 -9.24 -1.38 -9.09
N MET A 402 -9.72 -0.15 -8.87
CA MET A 402 -9.22 1.04 -9.56
C MET A 402 -8.97 2.19 -8.61
N MET A 403 -7.86 2.89 -8.79
CA MET A 403 -7.62 4.15 -8.09
C MET A 403 -8.67 5.18 -8.52
N GLY A 404 -9.23 5.92 -7.55
CA GLY A 404 -10.14 7.02 -7.84
C GLY A 404 -9.42 8.22 -8.45
N CYS A 405 -10.04 8.86 -9.43
CA CYS A 405 -9.58 10.10 -10.06
C CYS A 405 -10.75 11.08 -10.26
N LEU A 406 -10.42 12.34 -10.53
CA LEU A 406 -11.38 13.42 -10.77
C LEU A 406 -11.35 13.83 -12.24
N ASP A 407 -12.53 14.11 -12.80
CA ASP A 407 -12.65 14.72 -14.11
C ASP A 407 -12.36 16.23 -14.06
N GLU A 408 -11.10 16.58 -14.32
CA GLU A 408 -10.64 17.97 -14.42
C GLU A 408 -11.18 18.68 -15.68
N THR A 409 -11.74 17.95 -16.66
CA THR A 409 -12.31 18.53 -17.88
C THR A 409 -13.73 19.04 -17.69
N GLY A 410 -14.42 18.60 -16.62
CA GLY A 410 -15.81 18.95 -16.34
C GLY A 410 -16.78 18.45 -17.40
N THR A 411 -16.48 17.33 -18.06
CA THR A 411 -17.31 16.74 -19.12
C THR A 411 -18.29 15.70 -18.59
N LEU A 412 -17.93 14.98 -17.53
CA LEU A 412 -18.81 14.00 -16.88
C LEU A 412 -19.91 14.70 -16.09
N GLU A 413 -21.14 14.23 -16.27
CA GLU A 413 -22.30 14.66 -15.49
C GLU A 413 -22.47 13.82 -14.22
N SER A 414 -23.21 14.34 -13.24
CA SER A 414 -23.50 13.58 -12.02
C SER A 414 -24.25 12.27 -12.37
N GLY A 415 -23.80 11.16 -11.78
CA GLY A 415 -24.25 9.81 -12.07
C GLY A 415 -23.42 9.10 -13.15
N GLN A 416 -22.47 9.78 -13.78
CA GLN A 416 -21.57 9.21 -14.78
C GLN A 416 -20.17 8.97 -14.21
N VAL A 417 -19.45 8.04 -14.83
CA VAL A 417 -18.01 7.82 -14.62
C VAL A 417 -17.32 7.53 -15.95
N PHE A 418 -16.02 7.74 -16.03
CA PHE A 418 -15.21 7.24 -17.13
C PHE A 418 -14.28 6.11 -16.63
N VAL A 419 -14.24 5.02 -17.40
CA VAL A 419 -13.45 3.83 -17.07
C VAL A 419 -12.83 3.30 -18.35
N GLN A 420 -11.50 3.33 -18.42
CA GLN A 420 -10.74 2.72 -19.51
C GLN A 420 -9.73 1.75 -18.94
N CYS A 421 -9.74 0.55 -19.49
CA CYS A 421 -8.95 -0.57 -19.04
C CYS A 421 -7.78 -0.79 -20.00
N SER A 422 -6.57 -0.93 -19.45
CA SER A 422 -5.47 -1.53 -20.20
C SER A 422 -5.88 -2.92 -20.68
N ALA A 423 -5.51 -3.31 -21.90
CA ALA A 423 -5.62 -4.71 -22.29
C ALA A 423 -4.86 -5.54 -21.25
N SER A 424 -5.52 -6.56 -20.68
CA SER A 424 -4.75 -7.71 -20.20
C SER A 424 -3.87 -8.13 -21.38
N ARG A 425 -2.61 -8.54 -21.18
CA ARG A 425 -1.66 -8.94 -22.24
C ARG A 425 -2.12 -10.16 -23.09
N ARG A 426 -3.43 -10.38 -23.20
CA ARG A 426 -4.24 -11.30 -24.01
C ARG A 426 -3.76 -11.55 -25.44
N ARG A 427 -2.85 -10.76 -26.03
CA ARG A 427 -2.48 -10.87 -27.45
C ARG A 427 -0.99 -10.97 -27.78
N GLU A 428 -0.07 -10.99 -26.81
CA GLU A 428 1.34 -11.28 -27.16
C GLU A 428 1.53 -12.73 -27.69
N PHE A 429 0.54 -13.60 -27.50
CA PHE A 429 0.57 -14.99 -27.98
C PHE A 429 0.10 -15.21 -29.42
N LEU A 430 -0.60 -14.24 -30.06
CA LEU A 430 -1.24 -14.49 -31.35
C LEU A 430 -0.60 -13.81 -32.56
N ASP A 431 0.27 -12.81 -32.38
CA ASP A 431 0.79 -12.07 -33.52
C ASP A 431 2.29 -11.73 -33.40
N ASN A 432 3.12 -12.62 -33.95
CA ASN A 432 4.55 -12.37 -34.20
C ASN A 432 4.77 -11.51 -35.47
N SER A 433 3.77 -10.74 -35.90
CA SER A 433 3.89 -9.79 -37.00
C SER A 433 4.13 -8.39 -36.47
N CYS A 434 5.36 -7.91 -36.61
CA CYS A 434 5.75 -6.53 -36.40
C CYS A 434 4.89 -5.59 -37.26
N ASN A 435 3.96 -4.84 -36.67
CA ASN A 435 3.69 -3.41 -36.88
C ASN A 435 2.36 -2.98 -36.23
N ASN A 436 2.39 -1.83 -35.53
CA ASN A 436 1.33 -1.17 -34.75
C ASN A 436 1.14 -1.64 -33.30
N ARG A 437 2.08 -1.23 -32.42
CA ARG A 437 1.92 -1.31 -30.96
C ARG A 437 1.03 -0.17 -30.45
N SER A 438 -0.28 -0.36 -30.55
CA SER A 438 -1.25 0.26 -29.65
C SER A 438 -2.06 -0.89 -29.06
N GLY A 439 -1.70 -1.35 -27.85
CA GLY A 439 -2.50 -2.35 -27.15
C GLY A 439 -3.93 -1.84 -27.02
N GLU A 440 -4.91 -2.58 -27.55
CA GLU A 440 -6.31 -2.16 -27.59
C GLU A 440 -6.84 -1.84 -26.18
N LEU A 441 -6.89 -0.55 -25.85
CA LEU A 441 -7.51 -0.05 -24.62
C LEU A 441 -9.02 -0.26 -24.72
N GLY A 442 -9.63 -0.83 -23.68
CA GLY A 442 -11.06 -1.09 -23.63
C GLY A 442 -11.76 -0.02 -22.82
N VAL A 443 -12.53 0.86 -23.47
CA VAL A 443 -13.46 1.76 -22.78
C VAL A 443 -14.69 0.97 -22.34
N VAL A 444 -15.07 1.13 -21.08
CA VAL A 444 -16.27 0.49 -20.52
C VAL A 444 -17.46 1.44 -20.69
N GLU A 445 -18.56 0.92 -21.24
CA GLU A 445 -19.80 1.67 -21.39
C GLU A 445 -20.98 0.93 -20.73
N GLY A 446 -21.94 1.68 -20.19
CA GLY A 446 -23.16 1.13 -19.60
C GLY A 446 -23.18 1.20 -18.08
N LYS A 447 -23.99 0.36 -17.43
CA LYS A 447 -24.14 0.39 -15.98
C LYS A 447 -22.94 -0.27 -15.31
N VAL A 448 -22.42 0.38 -14.27
CA VAL A 448 -21.33 -0.12 -13.45
C VAL A 448 -21.68 -0.01 -11.97
N VAL A 449 -21.22 -0.97 -11.18
CA VAL A 449 -21.28 -0.92 -9.72
C VAL A 449 -19.95 -0.40 -9.22
N VAL A 450 -20.01 0.62 -8.37
CA VAL A 450 -18.86 1.21 -7.69
C VAL A 450 -19.06 1.11 -6.18
N ALA A 451 -18.03 0.64 -5.48
CA ALA A 451 -18.00 0.60 -4.01
C ALA A 451 -16.57 0.73 -3.50
N LYS A 452 -16.39 1.22 -2.27
CA LYS A 452 -15.09 1.26 -1.59
C LYS A 452 -15.10 0.33 -0.39
N ASN A 453 -14.11 -0.57 -0.29
CA ASN A 453 -13.98 -1.43 0.89
C ASN A 453 -13.21 -0.71 2.00
N PRO A 454 -13.61 -0.84 3.28
CA PRO A 454 -14.78 -1.58 3.75
C PRO A 454 -16.09 -0.83 3.50
N CYS A 455 -17.11 -1.55 3.04
CA CYS A 455 -18.46 -1.04 2.80
C CYS A 455 -19.46 -1.75 3.72
N LEU A 456 -20.28 -0.99 4.45
CA LEU A 456 -21.11 -1.53 5.52
C LEU A 456 -22.59 -1.15 5.37
N HIS A 457 -22.89 -0.01 4.76
CA HIS A 457 -24.25 0.45 4.58
C HIS A 457 -24.73 0.16 3.13
N PRO A 458 -26.01 -0.22 2.90
CA PRO A 458 -26.51 -0.56 1.56
C PRO A 458 -26.33 0.57 0.53
N GLY A 459 -26.35 1.83 0.98
CA GLY A 459 -26.13 3.01 0.15
C GLY A 459 -24.68 3.21 -0.33
N ASP A 460 -23.72 2.47 0.21
CA ASP A 460 -22.28 2.59 -0.09
C ASP A 460 -21.91 2.02 -1.46
N MET A 461 -22.83 1.23 -2.01
CA MET A 461 -22.71 0.63 -3.32
C MET A 461 -23.55 1.42 -4.30
N ARG A 462 -22.88 2.07 -5.25
CA ARG A 462 -23.50 2.98 -6.22
C ARG A 462 -23.60 2.31 -7.58
N VAL A 463 -24.75 2.45 -8.23
CA VAL A 463 -24.89 2.08 -9.64
C VAL A 463 -24.75 3.34 -10.47
N LEU A 464 -23.64 3.47 -11.18
CA LEU A 464 -23.30 4.62 -12.01
C LEU A 464 -23.33 4.21 -13.50
N ARG A 465 -23.24 5.20 -14.39
CA ARG A 465 -23.15 4.97 -15.84
C ARG A 465 -21.75 5.27 -16.33
N ALA A 466 -21.02 4.25 -16.78
CA ALA A 466 -19.79 4.43 -17.53
C ALA A 466 -20.12 4.97 -18.94
N VAL A 467 -19.43 6.03 -19.34
CA VAL A 467 -19.63 6.73 -20.62
C VAL A 467 -18.28 6.94 -21.30
N ASP A 468 -18.26 6.83 -22.63
CA ASP A 468 -17.06 7.15 -23.41
C ASP A 468 -16.89 8.67 -23.55
N VAL A 469 -15.71 9.16 -23.15
CA VAL A 469 -15.34 10.57 -23.18
C VAL A 469 -13.95 10.70 -23.81
N PRO A 470 -13.85 11.16 -25.07
CA PRO A 470 -12.57 11.24 -25.78
C PRO A 470 -11.49 12.06 -25.07
N SER A 471 -11.87 13.13 -24.37
CA SER A 471 -10.91 13.95 -23.61
C SER A 471 -10.29 13.21 -22.42
N LEU A 472 -10.89 12.11 -21.96
CA LEU A 472 -10.42 11.30 -20.83
C LEU A 472 -9.69 10.03 -21.25
N HIS A 473 -9.49 9.77 -22.55
CA HIS A 473 -8.80 8.56 -23.05
C HIS A 473 -7.35 8.39 -22.56
N HIS A 474 -6.74 9.45 -22.03
CA HIS A 474 -5.42 9.39 -21.39
C HIS A 474 -5.46 8.73 -19.99
N MET A 475 -6.65 8.59 -19.40
CA MET A 475 -6.86 8.01 -18.07
C MET A 475 -7.07 6.50 -18.18
N VAL A 476 -6.09 5.71 -17.76
CA VAL A 476 -6.07 4.25 -17.89
C VAL A 476 -5.87 3.60 -16.53
N ASP A 477 -6.64 2.53 -16.27
CA ASP A 477 -6.61 1.75 -15.03
C ASP A 477 -6.94 2.56 -13.76
N CYS A 478 -7.75 3.58 -13.92
CA CYS A 478 -8.38 4.36 -12.86
C CYS A 478 -9.85 4.58 -13.18
N VAL A 479 -10.64 4.92 -12.15
CA VAL A 479 -12.04 5.33 -12.31
C VAL A 479 -12.12 6.84 -12.14
N VAL A 480 -12.63 7.53 -13.15
CA VAL A 480 -12.74 8.99 -13.14
C VAL A 480 -14.16 9.38 -12.75
N PHE A 481 -14.27 10.12 -11.66
CA PHE A 481 -15.52 10.63 -11.11
C PHE A 481 -15.80 12.06 -11.60
N PRO A 482 -17.08 12.45 -11.70
CA PRO A 482 -17.46 13.78 -12.16
C PRO A 482 -17.10 14.84 -11.11
N ALA A 483 -16.68 16.01 -11.56
CA ALA A 483 -16.48 17.20 -10.73
C ALA A 483 -17.78 17.97 -10.46
N LYS A 484 -18.94 17.39 -10.79
CA LYS A 484 -20.26 18.01 -10.72
C LYS A 484 -21.25 17.13 -9.96
N GLY A 485 -22.22 17.77 -9.34
CA GLY A 485 -23.35 17.13 -8.67
C GLY A 485 -23.61 17.76 -7.31
N LYS A 486 -24.54 17.16 -6.57
CA LYS A 486 -24.87 17.59 -5.21
C LYS A 486 -23.89 17.06 -4.16
N ARG A 487 -23.48 15.80 -4.35
CA ARG A 487 -22.58 15.07 -3.45
C ARG A 487 -21.60 14.25 -4.29
N PRO A 488 -20.30 14.25 -3.95
CA PRO A 488 -19.29 13.45 -4.66
C PRO A 488 -19.59 11.96 -4.55
N HIS A 489 -19.54 11.21 -5.65
CA HIS A 489 -19.75 9.77 -5.64
C HIS A 489 -18.71 9.02 -4.79
N THR A 490 -17.52 9.57 -4.62
CA THR A 490 -16.49 9.09 -3.70
C THR A 490 -17.01 9.11 -2.26
N ASN A 491 -17.56 10.24 -1.82
CA ASN A 491 -18.16 10.38 -0.49
C ASN A 491 -19.41 9.51 -0.31
N GLU A 492 -20.21 9.31 -1.37
CA GLU A 492 -21.32 8.35 -1.35
C GLU A 492 -20.85 6.90 -1.11
N CYS A 493 -19.63 6.56 -1.55
CA CYS A 493 -19.01 5.25 -1.36
C CYS A 493 -18.24 5.17 -0.04
N SER A 494 -18.94 4.95 1.07
CA SER A 494 -18.32 4.77 2.40
C SER A 494 -17.52 5.98 2.91
N GLY A 495 -17.93 7.20 2.54
CA GLY A 495 -17.26 8.44 2.99
C GLY A 495 -15.85 8.58 2.43
N SER A 496 -15.58 7.96 1.29
CA SER A 496 -14.26 7.90 0.65
C SER A 496 -13.86 9.23 0.03
N ASP A 497 -12.56 9.38 -0.22
CA ASP A 497 -11.93 10.53 -0.87
C ASP A 497 -11.09 10.06 -2.07
N LEU A 498 -10.23 10.93 -2.58
CA LEU A 498 -9.30 10.64 -3.68
C LEU A 498 -7.84 10.66 -3.22
N ASP A 499 -7.55 10.33 -1.96
CA ASP A 499 -6.19 10.37 -1.39
C ASP A 499 -5.34 9.10 -1.63
N GLY A 500 -5.89 8.19 -2.44
CA GLY A 500 -5.33 6.89 -2.82
C GLY A 500 -6.27 5.72 -2.60
N ASP A 501 -7.55 6.00 -2.33
CA ASP A 501 -8.58 4.99 -2.20
C ASP A 501 -8.76 4.21 -3.52
N VAL A 502 -8.95 2.90 -3.37
CA VAL A 502 -9.16 1.95 -4.46
C VAL A 502 -10.60 1.45 -4.42
N TYR A 503 -11.27 1.60 -5.55
CA TYR A 503 -12.68 1.30 -5.72
C TYR A 503 -12.86 -0.04 -6.42
N PHE A 504 -13.80 -0.84 -5.92
CA PHE A 504 -14.37 -1.96 -6.64
C PHE A 504 -15.24 -1.40 -7.76
N VAL A 505 -14.86 -1.64 -9.02
CA VAL A 505 -15.61 -1.21 -10.22
C VAL A 505 -15.97 -2.45 -11.02
N CYS A 506 -17.26 -2.74 -11.16
CA CYS A 506 -17.76 -3.96 -11.79
C CYS A 506 -18.84 -3.65 -12.83
N TRP A 507 -18.67 -4.16 -14.04
CA TRP A 507 -19.61 -4.01 -15.16
C TRP A 507 -20.21 -5.36 -15.59
N ASP A 508 -20.09 -6.39 -14.75
CA ASP A 508 -20.83 -7.64 -14.94
C ASP A 508 -22.34 -7.41 -14.75
N HIS A 509 -23.12 -7.62 -15.82
CA HIS A 509 -24.57 -7.42 -15.82
C HIS A 509 -25.31 -8.25 -14.75
N GLU A 510 -24.79 -9.42 -14.36
CA GLU A 510 -25.42 -10.25 -13.32
C GLU A 510 -25.17 -9.70 -11.90
N LEU A 511 -24.19 -8.80 -11.73
CA LEU A 511 -23.83 -8.19 -10.46
C LEU A 511 -24.32 -6.74 -10.32
N ILE A 512 -25.07 -6.21 -11.29
CA ILE A 512 -25.71 -4.90 -11.17
C ILE A 512 -26.98 -5.04 -10.31
N PRO A 513 -27.02 -4.49 -9.08
CA PRO A 513 -28.16 -4.64 -8.20
C PRO A 513 -29.41 -3.90 -8.75
N PRO A 514 -30.61 -4.48 -8.58
CA PRO A 514 -31.86 -3.82 -8.96
C PRO A 514 -32.30 -2.73 -7.98
N LEU A 515 -31.90 -2.80 -6.71
CA LEU A 515 -32.25 -1.84 -5.68
C LEU A 515 -31.09 -0.88 -5.40
N GLN A 516 -31.41 0.37 -5.06
CA GLN A 516 -30.45 1.36 -4.59
C GLN A 516 -31.00 2.07 -3.36
N PHE A 517 -30.12 2.36 -2.40
CA PHE A 517 -30.45 3.11 -1.19
C PHE A 517 -29.72 4.46 -1.19
N PRO A 518 -30.25 5.48 -0.49
CA PRO A 518 -29.51 6.70 -0.24
C PRO A 518 -28.18 6.42 0.47
N PRO A 519 -27.10 7.14 0.14
CA PRO A 519 -25.82 7.01 0.84
C PRO A 519 -25.97 7.41 2.31
N MET A 520 -25.19 6.78 3.18
CA MET A 520 -25.17 7.13 4.60
C MET A 520 -24.66 8.58 4.80
N ASP A 521 -25.03 9.19 5.91
CA ASP A 521 -24.39 10.44 6.35
C ASP A 521 -22.98 10.13 6.90
N TYR A 522 -21.96 10.68 6.25
CA TYR A 522 -20.56 10.53 6.63
C TYR A 522 -20.00 11.80 7.27
N THR A 523 -20.86 12.67 7.79
CA THR A 523 -20.43 13.86 8.53
C THR A 523 -19.54 13.43 9.70
N PRO A 524 -18.28 13.89 9.75
CA PRO A 524 -17.36 13.46 10.79
C PRO A 524 -17.79 13.99 12.15
N ALA A 525 -17.55 13.20 13.20
CA ALA A 525 -17.74 13.65 14.57
C ALA A 525 -16.82 14.85 14.89
N PRO A 526 -17.25 15.77 15.78
CA PRO A 526 -16.42 16.90 16.18
C PRO A 526 -15.07 16.45 16.73
N GLU A 527 -14.02 17.17 16.34
CA GLU A 527 -12.67 16.83 16.74
C GLU A 527 -12.43 17.13 18.21
N LYS A 528 -11.87 16.17 18.94
CA LYS A 528 -11.35 16.41 20.28
C LYS A 528 -10.00 17.12 20.18
N VAL A 529 -10.00 18.41 20.48
CA VAL A 529 -8.83 19.31 20.44
C VAL A 529 -8.29 19.46 21.86
N LEU A 530 -6.98 19.25 22.04
CA LEU A 530 -6.30 19.51 23.31
C LEU A 530 -5.90 20.98 23.42
N ALA A 531 -5.92 21.52 24.65
CA ALA A 531 -5.48 22.89 24.94
C ALA A 531 -3.96 23.06 25.00
N ARG A 532 -3.21 21.96 25.02
CA ARG A 532 -1.74 21.93 25.14
C ARG A 532 -1.08 21.46 23.84
N ASP A 533 0.20 21.75 23.72
CA ASP A 533 1.04 21.20 22.66
C ASP A 533 1.23 19.69 22.81
N MET A 534 1.45 19.05 21.66
CA MET A 534 1.65 17.62 21.56
C MET A 534 3.11 17.28 21.84
N THR A 535 3.31 16.33 22.75
CA THR A 535 4.61 15.80 23.13
C THR A 535 4.58 14.29 23.03
N ILE A 536 5.69 13.69 22.59
CA ILE A 536 5.93 12.25 22.76
C ILE A 536 6.54 12.08 24.14
N GLU A 537 5.88 11.29 24.99
CA GLU A 537 6.33 10.92 26.34
C GLU A 537 7.20 9.67 26.35
#